data_AF-A0A2E7CJE6-F1
#
_entry.id   AF-A0A2E7CJE6-F1
#
_cell.length_a   1.000
_cell.length_b   1.000
_cell.length_c   1.000
_cell.angle_alpha   90.00
_cell.angle_beta   90.00
_cell.angle_gamma   90.00
#
_symmetry.space_group_name_H-M   'P 1'
#
loop_
_entity.id
_entity.type
_entity.pdbx_description
1 polymer ?
#
loop_
_entity_poly.entity_id
_entity_poly.type
_entity_poly.pdbx_seq_one_letter_code
_entity_poly.pdbx_strand_id
1 'polypeptide(L)'
;MLFLLSALTYATPILNDEAIYAAQNILSVDDDRDPVGRVIIALAALERELNEDGIFALATTHPHIAEMLYSTEQRFALNYIQTLPSSKRNQLRRGSTIIRFPKEMSGKERLASIALAEHYNLKPKKMDSMRVGMISATEVMVEIIVSDRRLGQIKKQIFLGRPSTPITDENSRKYLTKIFGSRPSPPNSGLYSVLDVKAPSFESSSSLSVEWGTNVTKTLGAEYPIGAVELNQETCLDGKQCLRFYSTEKTRAFKAVEQWISLEQENELEAIIYIRTEQLRTEHQQEATGASMSLTFYDQDGNPVGATQTNSARLGSYDWEPLLIKTSVPTGAAAVKVSLTSAVSGTLWMDGFQIRRSY
;
A
#
# COMPACT_ATOMS: atom_id res chain seq x y z
N MET A 1 34.95 16.95 -21.40
CA MET A 1 34.92 15.49 -21.58
C MET A 1 33.45 15.08 -21.60
N LEU A 2 32.81 15.10 -22.77
CA LEU A 2 31.43 14.62 -22.93
C LEU A 2 31.47 13.09 -22.83
N PHE A 3 30.90 12.52 -21.78
CA PHE A 3 30.60 11.10 -21.75
C PHE A 3 29.41 10.87 -22.70
N LEU A 4 29.70 10.34 -23.88
CA LEU A 4 28.71 9.66 -24.71
C LEU A 4 28.22 8.46 -23.90
N LEU A 5 27.08 8.62 -23.21
CA LEU A 5 26.29 7.51 -22.70
C LEU A 5 25.83 6.71 -23.92
N SER A 6 26.59 5.68 -24.28
CA SER A 6 26.08 4.63 -25.15
C SER A 6 24.85 4.06 -24.46
N ALA A 7 23.69 4.23 -25.10
CA ALA A 7 22.47 3.59 -24.66
C ALA A 7 22.69 2.07 -24.78
N LEU A 8 23.05 1.43 -23.68
CA LEU A 8 23.00 -0.02 -23.57
C LEU A 8 21.54 -0.40 -23.79
N THR A 9 21.26 -0.99 -24.94
CA THR A 9 19.99 -1.68 -25.21
C THR A 9 19.99 -2.93 -24.33
N TYR A 10 19.40 -2.83 -23.14
CA TYR A 10 19.11 -4.00 -22.33
C TYR A 10 18.07 -4.84 -23.07
N ALA A 11 18.34 -6.14 -23.21
CA ALA A 11 17.35 -7.06 -23.74
C ALA A 11 16.16 -7.08 -22.77
N THR A 12 14.95 -7.00 -23.31
CA THR A 12 13.72 -7.07 -22.51
C THR A 12 13.72 -8.37 -21.68
N PRO A 13 13.55 -8.30 -20.35
CA PRO A 13 13.45 -9.48 -19.51
C PRO A 13 12.36 -10.43 -19.99
N ILE A 14 12.60 -11.74 -19.88
CA ILE A 14 11.68 -12.77 -20.36
C ILE A 14 10.91 -13.31 -19.15
N LEU A 15 9.57 -13.20 -19.21
CA LEU A 15 8.70 -13.78 -18.20
C LEU A 15 8.54 -15.29 -18.46
N ASN A 16 9.43 -16.10 -17.89
CA ASN A 16 9.34 -17.56 -17.93
C ASN A 16 8.84 -18.14 -16.58
N ASP A 17 8.49 -19.43 -16.59
CA ASP A 17 7.92 -20.11 -15.40
C ASP A 17 8.87 -20.10 -14.21
N GLU A 18 10.19 -20.17 -14.44
CA GLU A 18 11.21 -20.12 -13.39
C GLU A 18 11.24 -18.76 -12.69
N ALA A 19 11.19 -17.67 -13.46
CA ALA A 19 11.14 -16.30 -12.93
C ALA A 19 9.86 -16.04 -12.15
N ILE A 20 8.71 -16.51 -12.66
CA ILE A 20 7.42 -16.42 -11.97
C ILE A 20 7.47 -17.20 -10.65
N TYR A 21 7.97 -18.44 -10.67
CA TYR A 21 8.10 -19.26 -9.47
C TYR A 21 9.04 -18.63 -8.44
N ALA A 22 10.18 -18.07 -8.89
CA ALA A 22 11.12 -17.38 -8.01
C ALA A 22 10.48 -16.16 -7.34
N ALA A 23 9.75 -15.34 -8.10
CA ALA A 23 9.01 -14.19 -7.57
C ALA A 23 7.94 -14.61 -6.55
N GLN A 24 7.17 -15.66 -6.86
CA GLN A 24 6.15 -16.20 -5.94
C GLN A 24 6.76 -16.76 -4.65
N ASN A 25 7.90 -17.44 -4.74
CA ASN A 25 8.62 -17.94 -3.56
C ASN A 25 9.13 -16.78 -2.69
N ILE A 26 9.61 -15.68 -3.29
CA ILE A 26 9.98 -14.47 -2.55
C ILE A 26 8.78 -13.85 -1.84
N LEU A 27 7.63 -13.75 -2.51
CA LEU A 27 6.39 -13.22 -1.91
C LEU A 27 5.86 -14.08 -0.77
N SER A 28 6.17 -15.37 -0.74
CA SER A 28 5.75 -16.27 0.35
C SER A 28 6.50 -16.06 1.68
N VAL A 29 7.56 -15.24 1.68
CA VAL A 29 8.42 -15.03 2.87
C VAL A 29 7.70 -14.24 3.96
N ASP A 30 6.88 -13.27 3.59
CA ASP A 30 6.17 -12.40 4.53
C ASP A 30 4.92 -11.78 3.88
N ASP A 31 4.20 -10.96 4.64
CA ASP A 31 2.96 -10.33 4.21
C ASP A 31 3.22 -8.98 3.51
N ASP A 32 2.89 -8.87 2.23
CA ASP A 32 3.03 -7.62 1.45
C ASP A 32 2.06 -6.51 1.90
N ARG A 33 1.08 -6.84 2.75
CA ARG A 33 0.14 -5.86 3.34
C ARG A 33 0.78 -5.03 4.44
N ASP A 34 1.74 -5.60 5.17
CA ASP A 34 2.49 -4.93 6.22
C ASP A 34 3.73 -4.22 5.65
N PRO A 35 4.01 -2.95 6.02
CA PRO A 35 5.17 -2.24 5.50
C PRO A 35 6.50 -2.89 5.87
N VAL A 36 6.60 -3.54 7.03
CA VAL A 36 7.81 -4.29 7.39
C VAL A 36 7.88 -5.58 6.58
N GLY A 37 6.76 -6.28 6.37
CA GLY A 37 6.66 -7.43 5.48
C GLY A 37 7.17 -7.13 4.07
N ARG A 38 6.74 -6.01 3.45
CA ARG A 38 7.28 -5.54 2.16
C ARG A 38 8.80 -5.33 2.17
N VAL A 39 9.34 -4.75 3.25
CA VAL A 39 10.80 -4.61 3.42
C VAL A 39 11.47 -5.98 3.54
N ILE A 40 10.88 -6.92 4.27
CA ILE A 40 11.41 -8.29 4.43
C ILE A 40 11.43 -9.03 3.09
N ILE A 41 10.36 -8.91 2.28
CA ILE A 41 10.29 -9.47 0.93
C ILE A 41 11.42 -8.90 0.06
N ALA A 42 11.63 -7.58 0.07
CA ALA A 42 12.72 -6.96 -0.68
C ALA A 42 14.12 -7.42 -0.19
N LEU A 43 14.32 -7.53 1.12
CA LEU A 43 15.56 -8.06 1.69
C LEU A 43 15.79 -9.52 1.28
N ALA A 44 14.74 -10.34 1.25
CA ALA A 44 14.83 -11.73 0.81
C ALA A 44 15.17 -11.83 -0.68
N ALA A 45 14.65 -10.94 -1.53
CA ALA A 45 15.01 -10.86 -2.94
C ALA A 45 16.50 -10.56 -3.13
N LEU A 46 17.05 -9.62 -2.34
CA LEU A 46 18.49 -9.32 -2.35
C LEU A 46 19.33 -10.48 -1.79
N GLU A 47 18.93 -11.10 -0.68
CA GLU A 47 19.66 -12.21 -0.04
C GLU A 47 19.71 -13.48 -0.90
N ARG A 48 18.66 -13.72 -1.70
CA ARG A 48 18.58 -14.85 -2.64
C ARG A 48 19.09 -14.49 -4.04
N GLU A 49 19.63 -13.29 -4.23
CA GLU A 49 20.17 -12.80 -5.50
C GLU A 49 19.18 -12.97 -6.65
N LEU A 50 17.91 -12.58 -6.44
CA LEU A 50 16.87 -12.68 -7.46
C LEU A 50 17.34 -12.00 -8.75
N ASN A 51 17.40 -12.76 -9.84
CA ASN A 51 17.90 -12.28 -11.12
C ASN A 51 16.94 -11.25 -11.76
N GLU A 52 17.37 -10.62 -12.84
CA GLU A 52 16.60 -9.55 -13.50
C GLU A 52 15.22 -10.03 -13.98
N ASP A 53 15.12 -11.24 -14.55
CA ASP A 53 13.84 -11.84 -14.97
C ASP A 53 12.90 -12.06 -13.77
N GLY A 54 13.44 -12.54 -12.64
CA GLY A 54 12.69 -12.73 -11.40
C GLY A 54 12.22 -11.40 -10.79
N ILE A 55 13.03 -10.35 -10.84
CA ILE A 55 12.61 -9.01 -10.39
C ILE A 55 11.58 -8.42 -11.36
N PHE A 56 11.70 -8.66 -12.67
CA PHE A 56 10.69 -8.27 -13.66
C PHE A 56 9.36 -8.99 -13.38
N ALA A 57 9.39 -10.29 -13.09
CA ALA A 57 8.22 -11.06 -12.68
C ALA A 57 7.62 -10.52 -11.37
N LEU A 58 8.44 -10.20 -10.37
CA LEU A 58 7.98 -9.54 -9.14
C LEU A 58 7.32 -8.19 -9.46
N ALA A 59 7.89 -7.40 -10.38
CA ALA A 59 7.34 -6.11 -10.79
C ALA A 59 5.98 -6.22 -11.49
N THR A 60 5.65 -7.37 -12.08
CA THR A 60 4.31 -7.56 -12.67
C THR A 60 3.22 -7.55 -11.59
N THR A 61 3.49 -8.07 -10.39
CA THR A 61 2.49 -8.22 -9.32
C THR A 61 2.67 -7.20 -8.20
N HIS A 62 3.90 -6.88 -7.83
CA HIS A 62 4.27 -5.99 -6.71
C HIS A 62 5.35 -4.99 -7.15
N PRO A 63 5.03 -4.06 -8.07
CA PRO A 63 5.99 -3.13 -8.66
C PRO A 63 6.65 -2.22 -7.61
N HIS A 64 5.94 -1.84 -6.54
CA HIS A 64 6.49 -1.04 -5.46
C HIS A 64 7.61 -1.76 -4.69
N ILE A 65 7.58 -3.11 -4.59
CA ILE A 65 8.68 -3.90 -3.99
C ILE A 65 9.86 -3.97 -4.96
N ALA A 66 9.59 -4.23 -6.24
CA ALA A 66 10.64 -4.27 -7.26
C ALA A 66 11.35 -2.91 -7.42
N GLU A 67 10.64 -1.78 -7.30
CA GLU A 67 11.22 -0.44 -7.29
C GLU A 67 12.26 -0.29 -6.17
N MET A 68 12.01 -0.81 -4.96
CA MET A 68 12.97 -0.74 -3.85
C MET A 68 14.32 -1.41 -4.16
N LEU A 69 14.33 -2.39 -5.06
CA LEU A 69 15.54 -3.11 -5.46
C LEU A 69 16.39 -2.30 -6.47
N TYR A 70 15.78 -1.37 -7.20
CA TYR A 70 16.43 -0.57 -8.23
C TYR A 70 16.65 0.89 -7.86
N SER A 71 15.76 1.48 -7.05
CA SER A 71 15.91 2.83 -6.54
C SER A 71 17.20 2.93 -5.74
N THR A 72 18.16 3.74 -6.21
CA THR A 72 19.49 3.88 -5.60
C THR A 72 19.38 4.17 -4.10
N GLU A 73 18.51 5.11 -3.74
CA GLU A 73 18.27 5.52 -2.35
C GLU A 73 17.74 4.36 -1.49
N GLN A 74 16.71 3.67 -1.98
CA GLN A 74 16.08 2.57 -1.27
C GLN A 74 17.02 1.35 -1.19
N ARG A 75 17.82 1.09 -2.22
CA ARG A 75 18.81 0.02 -2.23
C ARG A 75 19.92 0.26 -1.20
N PHE A 76 20.43 1.49 -1.06
CA PHE A 76 21.37 1.79 0.03
C PHE A 76 20.73 1.59 1.41
N ALA A 77 19.46 1.97 1.57
CA ALA A 77 18.72 1.76 2.81
C ALA A 77 18.53 0.26 3.12
N LEU A 78 18.15 -0.56 2.13
CA LEU A 78 18.04 -2.02 2.26
C LEU A 78 19.39 -2.66 2.61
N ASN A 79 20.47 -2.27 1.93
CA ASN A 79 21.83 -2.73 2.23
C ASN A 79 22.23 -2.42 3.69
N TYR A 80 21.90 -1.22 4.19
CA TYR A 80 22.11 -0.89 5.60
C TYR A 80 21.30 -1.83 6.52
N ILE A 81 20.02 -2.06 6.23
CA ILE A 81 19.16 -2.95 7.03
C ILE A 81 19.69 -4.39 7.04
N GLN A 82 20.22 -4.91 5.92
CA GLN A 82 20.83 -6.24 5.85
C GLN A 82 22.03 -6.39 6.80
N THR A 83 22.77 -5.32 7.06
CA THR A 83 23.93 -5.36 7.98
C THR A 83 23.54 -5.31 9.45
N LEU A 84 22.28 -5.08 9.79
CA LEU A 84 21.82 -5.05 11.17
C LEU A 84 21.95 -6.44 11.82
N PRO A 85 22.33 -6.51 13.11
CA PRO A 85 22.31 -7.77 13.86
C PRO A 85 20.93 -8.44 13.81
N SER A 86 20.88 -9.77 13.83
CA SER A 86 19.61 -10.51 13.78
C SER A 86 18.63 -10.13 14.89
N SER A 87 19.13 -9.79 16.09
CA SER A 87 18.29 -9.28 17.19
C SER A 87 17.62 -7.96 16.85
N LYS A 88 18.29 -7.08 16.10
CA LYS A 88 17.75 -5.81 15.62
C LYS A 88 16.80 -6.02 14.45
N ARG A 89 17.14 -6.87 13.48
CA ARG A 89 16.18 -7.23 12.41
C ARG A 89 14.88 -7.81 12.99
N ASN A 90 14.96 -8.66 14.01
CA ASN A 90 13.78 -9.17 14.72
C ASN A 90 13.00 -8.06 15.48
N GLN A 91 13.67 -7.05 16.02
CA GLN A 91 12.97 -5.86 16.58
C GLN A 91 12.20 -5.12 15.47
N LEU A 92 12.80 -4.93 14.29
CA LEU A 92 12.13 -4.31 13.14
C LEU A 92 10.90 -5.13 12.73
N ARG A 93 11.01 -6.47 12.62
CA ARG A 93 9.88 -7.37 12.30
C ARG A 93 8.70 -7.22 13.26
N ARG A 94 8.96 -6.80 14.51
CA ARG A 94 7.93 -6.55 15.52
C ARG A 94 7.43 -5.09 15.51
N GLY A 95 7.70 -4.34 14.44
CA GLY A 95 7.34 -2.93 14.29
C GLY A 95 8.13 -1.96 15.18
N SER A 96 9.20 -2.41 15.86
CA SER A 96 9.95 -1.53 16.76
C SER A 96 10.85 -0.57 15.99
N THR A 97 10.98 0.66 16.49
CA THR A 97 12.00 1.60 16.03
C THR A 97 13.36 1.22 16.61
N ILE A 98 14.35 1.10 15.74
CA ILE A 98 15.75 0.85 16.05
C ILE A 98 16.51 2.15 15.87
N ILE A 99 17.30 2.51 16.89
CA ILE A 99 18.26 3.61 16.81
C ILE A 99 19.65 3.02 17.01
N ARG A 100 20.59 3.39 16.15
CA ARG A 100 21.97 2.89 16.13
C ARG A 100 22.92 4.07 16.17
N PHE A 101 23.76 4.11 17.18
CA PHE A 101 24.83 5.11 17.29
C PHE A 101 26.12 4.55 16.68
N PRO A 102 26.98 5.37 16.04
CA PRO A 102 28.21 4.89 15.38
C PRO A 102 29.12 4.03 16.25
N LYS A 103 29.14 4.26 17.58
CA LYS A 103 29.94 3.50 18.55
C LYS A 103 29.41 2.08 18.81
N GLU A 104 28.14 1.82 18.48
CA GLU A 104 27.45 0.54 18.69
C GLU A 104 27.34 -0.28 17.39
N MET A 105 27.70 0.32 16.26
CA MET A 105 27.62 -0.30 14.95
C MET A 105 28.76 -1.30 14.76
N SER A 106 28.45 -2.45 14.15
CA SER A 106 29.50 -3.35 13.65
C SER A 106 30.32 -2.68 12.54
N GLY A 107 31.49 -3.22 12.20
CA GLY A 107 32.30 -2.69 11.09
C GLY A 107 31.54 -2.64 9.76
N LYS A 108 30.77 -3.69 9.44
CA LYS A 108 29.93 -3.75 8.23
C LYS A 108 28.79 -2.72 8.27
N GLU A 109 28.11 -2.61 9.40
CA GLU A 109 27.02 -1.65 9.62
C GLU A 109 27.51 -0.20 9.50
N ARG A 110 28.69 0.09 10.03
CA ARG A 110 29.32 1.41 9.92
C ARG A 110 29.70 1.74 8.48
N LEU A 111 30.22 0.78 7.72
CA LEU A 111 30.55 1.00 6.30
C LEU A 111 29.28 1.27 5.47
N ALA A 112 28.20 0.51 5.69
CA ALA A 112 26.93 0.72 4.98
C ALA A 112 26.31 2.08 5.30
N SER A 113 26.32 2.50 6.58
CA SER A 113 25.81 3.82 6.98
C SER A 113 26.67 4.98 6.45
N ILE A 114 28.00 4.82 6.37
CA ILE A 114 28.89 5.80 5.71
C ILE A 114 28.54 5.94 4.23
N ALA A 115 28.43 4.83 3.51
CA ALA A 115 28.11 4.85 2.08
C ALA A 115 26.75 5.53 1.82
N LEU A 116 25.76 5.24 2.66
CA LEU A 116 24.45 5.89 2.60
C LEU A 116 24.52 7.39 2.91
N ALA A 117 25.31 7.81 3.91
CA ALA A 117 25.50 9.23 4.22
C ALA A 117 26.22 9.98 3.08
N GLU A 118 27.25 9.37 2.48
CA GLU A 118 27.99 9.93 1.35
C GLU A 118 27.11 10.09 0.11
N HIS A 119 26.19 9.16 -0.14
CA HIS A 119 25.21 9.27 -1.22
C HIS A 119 24.40 10.57 -1.14
N TYR A 120 24.03 11.01 0.06
CA TYR A 120 23.33 12.28 0.30
C TYR A 120 24.25 13.48 0.54
N ASN A 121 25.54 13.36 0.24
CA ASN A 121 26.56 14.39 0.49
C ASN A 121 26.64 14.84 1.96
N LEU A 122 26.30 13.94 2.89
CA LEU A 122 26.42 14.18 4.33
C LEU A 122 27.83 13.79 4.80
N LYS A 123 28.35 14.49 5.81
CA LYS A 123 29.69 14.24 6.35
C LYS A 123 29.64 13.04 7.32
N PRO A 124 30.19 11.85 6.98
CA PRO A 124 29.98 10.65 7.80
C PRO A 124 30.64 10.75 9.19
N LYS A 125 31.74 11.52 9.31
CA LYS A 125 32.39 11.82 10.60
C LYS A 125 31.51 12.59 11.59
N LYS A 126 30.42 13.19 11.10
CA LYS A 126 29.46 13.97 11.89
C LYS A 126 28.13 13.24 12.09
N MET A 127 28.05 11.97 11.69
CA MET A 127 26.85 11.16 11.87
C MET A 127 26.62 10.90 13.37
N ASP A 128 25.44 11.27 13.86
CA ASP A 128 25.05 11.08 15.25
C ASP A 128 24.41 9.71 15.43
N SER A 129 23.46 9.37 14.57
CA SER A 129 22.74 8.10 14.62
C SER A 129 22.05 7.75 13.30
N MET A 130 21.73 6.47 13.17
CA MET A 130 20.83 5.91 12.17
C MET A 130 19.56 5.45 12.88
N ARG A 131 18.39 5.76 12.33
CA ARG A 131 17.10 5.31 12.83
C ARG A 131 16.39 4.49 11.76
N VAL A 132 15.82 3.34 12.12
CA VAL A 132 15.02 2.50 11.24
C VAL A 132 13.77 2.06 11.97
N GLY A 133 12.59 2.23 11.39
CA GLY A 133 11.35 1.74 12.00
C GLY A 133 10.11 2.20 11.25
N MET A 134 8.97 1.68 11.68
CA MET A 134 7.67 2.16 11.19
C MET A 134 7.45 3.60 11.66
N ILE A 135 7.04 4.48 10.74
CA ILE A 135 6.60 5.84 11.05
C ILE A 135 5.08 5.97 11.05
N SER A 136 4.42 5.12 10.27
CA SER A 136 2.97 4.98 10.12
C SER A 136 2.64 3.50 9.99
N ALA A 137 1.35 3.15 9.87
CA ALA A 137 0.95 1.79 9.55
C ALA A 137 1.20 1.42 8.07
N THR A 138 1.71 2.35 7.25
CA THR A 138 1.89 2.17 5.80
C THR A 138 3.34 2.21 5.33
N GLU A 139 4.29 2.71 6.13
CA GLU A 139 5.67 2.93 5.69
C GLU A 139 6.73 2.64 6.78
N VAL A 140 7.89 2.14 6.33
CA VAL A 140 9.12 2.06 7.11
C VAL A 140 10.06 3.20 6.71
N MET A 141 10.63 3.90 7.69
CA MET A 141 11.60 4.96 7.44
C MET A 141 13.00 4.50 7.85
N VAL A 142 13.99 4.81 7.00
CA VAL A 142 15.41 4.88 7.36
C VAL A 142 15.81 6.35 7.42
N GLU A 143 16.29 6.79 8.58
CA GLU A 143 16.68 8.18 8.84
C GLU A 143 18.16 8.26 9.25
N ILE A 144 18.90 9.14 8.57
CA ILE A 144 20.28 9.50 8.87
C ILE A 144 20.26 10.83 9.62
N ILE A 145 20.86 10.87 10.81
CA ILE A 145 20.97 12.09 11.62
C ILE A 145 22.44 12.50 11.70
N VAL A 146 22.74 13.74 11.29
CA VAL A 146 24.09 14.31 11.26
C VAL A 146 24.09 15.67 11.95
N SER A 147 24.99 15.87 12.91
CA SER A 147 25.16 17.16 13.58
C SER A 147 26.14 18.07 12.83
N ASP A 148 25.67 19.22 12.36
CA ASP A 148 26.52 20.30 11.86
C ASP A 148 26.56 21.48 12.83
N ARG A 149 27.75 21.99 13.15
CA ARG A 149 27.93 23.13 14.08
C ARG A 149 27.21 24.40 13.64
N ARG A 150 26.98 24.60 12.34
CA ARG A 150 26.33 25.80 11.80
C ARG A 150 24.83 25.59 11.57
N LEU A 151 24.45 24.42 11.07
CA LEU A 151 23.07 24.13 10.64
C LEU A 151 22.26 23.36 11.69
N GLY A 152 22.87 22.94 12.80
CA GLY A 152 22.25 22.04 13.76
C GLY A 152 22.13 20.62 13.23
N GLN A 153 21.07 19.92 13.61
CA GLN A 153 20.82 18.55 13.14
C GLN A 153 20.25 18.56 11.72
N ILE A 154 20.93 17.86 10.82
CA ILE A 154 20.48 17.58 9.46
C ILE A 154 19.92 16.16 9.47
N LYS A 155 18.68 16.00 9.02
CA LYS A 155 18.00 14.71 8.88
C LYS A 155 17.77 14.40 7.41
N LYS A 156 18.04 13.15 7.01
CA LYS A 156 17.64 12.62 5.71
C LYS A 156 16.85 11.35 5.91
N GLN A 157 15.67 11.31 5.30
CA GLN A 157 14.68 10.25 5.47
C GLN A 157 14.47 9.54 4.13
N ILE A 158 14.39 8.22 4.21
CA ILE A 158 14.19 7.33 3.07
C ILE A 158 13.02 6.45 3.45
N PHE A 159 11.98 6.48 2.62
CA PHE A 159 10.76 5.72 2.85
C PHE A 159 10.82 4.41 2.07
N LEU A 160 10.54 3.33 2.78
CA LEU A 160 10.51 1.95 2.31
C LEU A 160 9.14 1.34 2.61
N GLY A 161 8.83 0.25 1.91
CA GLY A 161 7.63 -0.52 2.18
C GLY A 161 6.35 0.29 1.95
N ARG A 162 6.34 1.17 0.94
CA ARG A 162 5.13 1.88 0.51
C ARG A 162 3.99 0.90 0.20
N PRO A 163 2.73 1.25 0.51
CA PRO A 163 1.60 0.40 0.22
C PRO A 163 1.41 0.16 -1.29
N SER A 164 0.85 -1.00 -1.64
CA SER A 164 0.35 -1.25 -2.99
C SER A 164 -0.97 -0.51 -3.16
N THR A 165 -0.96 0.52 -3.98
CA THR A 165 -2.15 1.27 -4.39
C THR A 165 -2.11 1.41 -5.91
N PRO A 166 -3.24 1.69 -6.58
CA PRO A 166 -3.24 1.88 -8.03
C PRO A 166 -2.25 2.96 -8.49
N ILE A 167 -2.14 4.05 -7.76
CA ILE A 167 -1.25 5.18 -8.11
C ILE A 167 0.21 4.87 -7.80
N THR A 168 0.51 4.32 -6.63
CA THR A 168 1.88 3.92 -6.28
C THR A 168 2.38 2.84 -7.24
N ASP A 169 1.58 1.82 -7.51
CA ASP A 169 1.95 0.75 -8.44
C ASP A 169 2.17 1.27 -9.87
N GLU A 170 1.33 2.19 -10.35
CA GLU A 170 1.51 2.81 -11.67
C GLU A 170 2.80 3.63 -11.75
N ASN A 171 3.12 4.40 -10.71
CA ASN A 171 4.35 5.18 -10.65
C ASN A 171 5.59 4.28 -10.63
N SER A 172 5.55 3.20 -9.84
CA SER A 172 6.61 2.18 -9.81
C SER A 172 6.79 1.51 -11.17
N ARG A 173 5.70 1.12 -11.86
CA ARG A 173 5.78 0.55 -13.22
C ARG A 173 6.40 1.52 -14.21
N LYS A 174 6.05 2.81 -14.18
CA LYS A 174 6.66 3.85 -15.02
C LYS A 174 8.15 4.01 -14.76
N TYR A 175 8.56 3.97 -13.49
CA TYR A 175 9.97 4.00 -13.11
C TYR A 175 10.71 2.77 -13.65
N LEU A 176 10.18 1.56 -13.40
CA LEU A 176 10.77 0.29 -13.81
C LEU A 176 10.80 0.10 -15.33
N THR A 177 9.84 0.68 -16.07
CA THR A 177 9.85 0.66 -17.55
C THR A 177 11.12 1.28 -18.12
N LYS A 178 11.65 2.33 -17.47
CA LYS A 178 12.89 2.98 -17.90
C LYS A 178 14.13 2.12 -17.66
N ILE A 179 14.05 1.18 -16.72
CA ILE A 179 15.14 0.28 -16.35
C ILE A 179 15.13 -0.94 -17.26
N PHE A 180 13.99 -1.62 -17.37
CA PHE A 180 13.87 -2.87 -18.12
C PHE A 180 13.74 -2.68 -19.63
N GLY A 181 13.42 -1.46 -20.09
CA GLY A 181 13.07 -1.20 -21.48
C GLY A 181 11.68 -1.74 -21.89
N SER A 182 10.99 -2.46 -21.00
CA SER A 182 9.62 -2.91 -21.17
C SER A 182 8.81 -2.59 -19.92
N ARG A 183 7.51 -2.41 -20.10
CA ARG A 183 6.60 -2.15 -18.99
C ARG A 183 6.21 -3.47 -18.32
N PRO A 184 6.48 -3.65 -17.01
CA PRO A 184 5.95 -4.80 -16.29
C PRO A 184 4.44 -4.59 -16.14
N SER A 185 3.64 -5.36 -16.87
CA SER A 185 2.17 -5.27 -16.83
C SER A 185 1.60 -6.24 -15.78
N PRO A 186 0.50 -5.90 -15.11
CA PRO A 186 -0.17 -6.83 -14.22
C PRO A 186 -0.67 -8.05 -15.01
N PRO A 187 -0.71 -9.24 -14.38
CA PRO A 187 -1.31 -10.40 -15.01
C PRO A 187 -2.81 -10.16 -15.24
N ASN A 188 -3.33 -10.58 -16.39
CA ASN A 188 -4.75 -10.44 -16.72
C ASN A 188 -5.61 -11.54 -16.07
N SER A 189 -4.99 -12.64 -15.66
CA SER A 189 -5.66 -13.81 -15.09
C SER A 189 -4.79 -14.50 -14.04
N GLY A 190 -5.43 -15.32 -13.19
CA GLY A 190 -4.73 -16.09 -12.17
C GLY A 190 -4.32 -15.27 -10.96
N LEU A 191 -3.33 -15.74 -10.23
CA LEU A 191 -2.91 -15.16 -8.96
C LEU A 191 -2.44 -13.70 -9.12
N TYR A 192 -2.85 -12.84 -8.19
CA TYR A 192 -2.53 -11.41 -8.13
C TYR A 192 -3.01 -10.58 -9.33
N SER A 193 -3.79 -11.14 -10.25
CA SER A 193 -4.47 -10.31 -11.24
C SER A 193 -5.51 -9.44 -10.55
N VAL A 194 -5.53 -8.16 -10.91
CA VAL A 194 -6.46 -7.16 -10.37
C VAL A 194 -7.74 -7.18 -11.19
N LEU A 195 -8.90 -7.18 -10.55
CA LEU A 195 -10.16 -7.05 -11.29
C LEU A 195 -10.33 -5.61 -11.83
N ASP A 196 -11.15 -5.47 -12.87
CA ASP A 196 -11.40 -4.19 -13.52
C ASP A 196 -12.29 -3.27 -12.68
N VAL A 197 -11.68 -2.62 -11.68
CA VAL A 197 -12.32 -1.56 -10.88
C VAL A 197 -12.20 -0.23 -11.63
N LYS A 198 -13.32 0.48 -11.75
CA LYS A 198 -13.37 1.85 -12.27
C LYS A 198 -13.00 2.86 -11.19
N ALA A 199 -12.11 3.80 -11.55
CA ALA A 199 -11.59 4.85 -10.67
C ALA A 199 -11.22 4.37 -9.23
N PRO A 200 -10.35 3.35 -9.09
CA PRO A 200 -10.05 2.73 -7.79
C PRO A 200 -9.33 3.66 -6.79
N SER A 201 -8.69 4.72 -7.28
CA SER A 201 -8.01 5.75 -6.49
C SER A 201 -8.74 7.09 -6.49
N PHE A 202 -9.99 7.15 -6.97
CA PHE A 202 -10.84 8.36 -6.93
C PHE A 202 -10.27 9.64 -7.59
N GLU A 203 -9.27 9.52 -8.46
CA GLU A 203 -8.56 10.65 -9.08
C GLU A 203 -9.38 11.44 -10.11
N SER A 204 -10.53 10.90 -10.54
CA SER A 204 -11.44 11.61 -11.44
C SER A 204 -12.44 12.43 -10.64
N SER A 205 -12.70 13.67 -11.05
CA SER A 205 -13.78 14.48 -10.47
C SER A 205 -15.18 13.88 -10.70
N SER A 206 -15.33 12.95 -11.64
CA SER A 206 -16.57 12.20 -11.87
C SER A 206 -16.70 10.92 -11.05
N SER A 207 -15.68 10.54 -10.27
CA SER A 207 -15.60 9.21 -9.62
C SER A 207 -16.87 8.83 -8.87
N LEU A 208 -17.54 9.78 -8.21
CA LEU A 208 -18.74 9.52 -7.40
C LEU A 208 -20.08 9.64 -8.16
N SER A 209 -20.05 10.08 -9.42
CA SER A 209 -21.26 10.27 -10.23
C SER A 209 -21.33 9.35 -11.44
N VAL A 210 -20.19 8.85 -11.93
CA VAL A 210 -20.12 8.00 -13.13
C VAL A 210 -19.61 6.60 -12.78
N GLU A 211 -18.47 6.50 -12.09
CA GLU A 211 -17.78 5.22 -11.85
C GLU A 211 -18.28 4.50 -10.59
N TRP A 212 -18.52 5.27 -9.52
CA TRP A 212 -19.08 4.79 -8.27
C TRP A 212 -20.47 5.40 -8.05
N GLY A 213 -21.43 4.59 -7.61
CA GLY A 213 -22.76 5.05 -7.22
C GLY A 213 -22.78 5.55 -5.77
N THR A 214 -23.61 6.56 -5.48
CA THR A 214 -23.82 7.04 -4.10
C THR A 214 -25.29 6.87 -3.69
N ASN A 215 -25.54 6.05 -2.67
CA ASN A 215 -26.89 5.67 -2.24
C ASN A 215 -27.06 5.88 -0.74
N VAL A 216 -28.23 6.34 -0.29
CA VAL A 216 -28.57 6.35 1.14
C VAL A 216 -28.85 4.91 1.58
N THR A 217 -28.05 4.37 2.50
CA THR A 217 -28.13 2.96 2.93
C THR A 217 -28.63 2.79 4.35
N LYS A 218 -28.53 3.82 5.20
CA LYS A 218 -29.02 3.78 6.58
C LYS A 218 -29.72 5.07 6.95
N THR A 219 -30.90 4.94 7.58
CA THR A 219 -31.71 6.07 8.07
C THR A 219 -32.09 5.83 9.53
N LEU A 220 -31.78 6.80 10.40
CA LEU A 220 -32.08 6.81 11.83
C LEU A 220 -33.29 7.71 12.09
N GLY A 221 -34.48 7.21 11.79
CA GLY A 221 -35.76 7.87 12.08
C GLY A 221 -36.15 9.05 11.17
N ALA A 222 -35.20 9.71 10.49
CA ALA A 222 -35.49 10.80 9.56
C ALA A 222 -34.50 10.83 8.37
N GLU A 223 -34.94 11.32 7.22
CA GLU A 223 -34.10 11.41 6.01
C GLU A 223 -33.06 12.55 6.06
N TYR A 224 -33.19 13.47 7.02
CA TYR A 224 -32.30 14.63 7.17
C TYR A 224 -31.90 14.89 8.62
N PRO A 225 -30.72 15.47 8.86
CA PRO A 225 -29.68 15.81 7.87
C PRO A 225 -28.93 14.58 7.34
N ILE A 226 -28.51 14.65 6.07
CA ILE A 226 -27.74 13.59 5.38
C ILE A 226 -26.24 13.81 5.62
N GLY A 227 -25.49 12.74 5.88
CA GLY A 227 -24.04 12.76 5.94
C GLY A 227 -23.41 13.14 4.59
N ALA A 228 -22.28 13.86 4.64
CA ALA A 228 -21.56 14.27 3.46
C ALA A 228 -20.68 13.12 2.93
N VAL A 229 -20.67 12.98 1.59
CA VAL A 229 -19.78 12.09 0.85
C VAL A 229 -19.23 12.89 -0.33
N GLU A 230 -17.92 13.07 -0.37
CA GLU A 230 -17.26 13.95 -1.34
C GLU A 230 -15.84 13.46 -1.67
N LEU A 231 -15.27 14.01 -2.74
CA LEU A 231 -13.85 13.85 -3.06
C LEU A 231 -13.05 14.93 -2.32
N ASN A 232 -12.08 14.52 -1.52
CA ASN A 232 -11.17 15.41 -0.80
C ASN A 232 -9.82 15.48 -1.52
N GLN A 233 -9.11 16.63 -1.41
CA GLN A 233 -7.79 16.85 -2.02
C GLN A 233 -6.67 17.10 -1.00
N GLU A 234 -7.00 17.14 0.29
CA GLU A 234 -6.08 17.60 1.34
C GLU A 234 -5.48 16.43 2.13
N THR A 235 -6.28 15.40 2.38
CA THR A 235 -5.91 14.25 3.22
C THR A 235 -6.10 12.97 2.43
N CYS A 236 -5.19 12.70 1.49
CA CYS A 236 -5.20 11.48 0.66
C CYS A 236 -3.94 10.65 0.94
N LEU A 237 -4.03 9.34 0.71
CA LEU A 237 -2.91 8.43 0.95
C LEU A 237 -1.85 8.67 -0.13
N ASP A 238 -2.31 8.72 -1.37
CA ASP A 238 -1.54 9.14 -2.52
C ASP A 238 -2.43 9.87 -3.53
N GLY A 239 -1.89 10.11 -4.74
CA GLY A 239 -2.64 10.82 -5.77
C GLY A 239 -2.96 12.26 -5.40
N LYS A 240 -4.07 12.76 -5.94
CA LYS A 240 -4.60 14.11 -5.72
C LYS A 240 -5.94 14.09 -5.02
N GLN A 241 -6.68 12.98 -5.08
CA GLN A 241 -8.05 12.90 -4.60
C GLN A 241 -8.32 11.56 -3.91
N CYS A 242 -9.21 11.62 -2.92
CA CYS A 242 -9.61 10.46 -2.15
C CYS A 242 -11.06 10.62 -1.67
N LEU A 243 -11.68 9.51 -1.29
CA LEU A 243 -13.06 9.50 -0.82
C LEU A 243 -13.12 9.99 0.64
N ARG A 244 -14.02 10.91 0.95
CA ARG A 244 -14.29 11.39 2.32
C ARG A 244 -15.75 11.21 2.69
N PHE A 245 -15.97 10.63 3.86
CA PHE A 245 -17.25 10.65 4.57
C PHE A 245 -17.17 11.58 5.77
N TYR A 246 -18.22 12.37 6.00
CA TYR A 246 -18.34 13.20 7.20
C TYR A 246 -19.77 13.19 7.73
N SER A 247 -19.91 12.95 9.04
CA SER A 247 -21.19 12.96 9.73
C SER A 247 -21.05 13.50 11.15
N THR A 248 -22.15 13.98 11.72
CA THR A 248 -22.22 14.50 13.11
C THR A 248 -23.27 13.73 13.89
N GLU A 249 -23.39 14.01 15.19
CA GLU A 249 -24.44 13.47 16.06
C GLU A 249 -25.86 13.81 15.57
N LYS A 250 -25.98 14.86 14.75
CA LYS A 250 -27.25 15.29 14.15
C LYS A 250 -27.59 14.52 12.88
N THR A 251 -26.63 13.85 12.23
CA THR A 251 -26.89 13.07 11.00
C THR A 251 -27.96 12.02 11.25
N ARG A 252 -28.91 11.91 10.32
CA ARG A 252 -29.99 10.92 10.36
C ARG A 252 -29.98 10.00 9.14
N ALA A 253 -29.44 10.41 8.01
CA ALA A 253 -29.27 9.54 6.85
C ALA A 253 -27.80 9.44 6.42
N PHE A 254 -27.35 8.23 6.10
CA PHE A 254 -25.96 7.92 5.77
C PHE A 254 -25.87 7.30 4.39
N LYS A 255 -24.86 7.71 3.63
CA LYS A 255 -24.62 7.24 2.27
C LYS A 255 -23.54 6.17 2.24
N ALA A 256 -23.66 5.26 1.28
CA ALA A 256 -22.60 4.37 0.83
C ALA A 256 -22.12 4.79 -0.56
N VAL A 257 -20.89 4.41 -0.88
CA VAL A 257 -20.28 4.48 -2.21
C VAL A 257 -20.14 3.05 -2.72
N GLU A 258 -20.78 2.74 -3.84
CA GLU A 258 -20.94 1.36 -4.33
C GLU A 258 -20.45 1.19 -5.77
N GLN A 259 -19.90 0.02 -6.09
CA GLN A 259 -19.55 -0.36 -7.46
C GLN A 259 -19.80 -1.85 -7.70
N TRP A 260 -20.28 -2.18 -8.89
CA TRP A 260 -20.43 -3.55 -9.36
C TRP A 260 -19.20 -3.97 -10.17
N ILE A 261 -18.68 -5.15 -9.87
CA ILE A 261 -17.51 -5.73 -10.52
C ILE A 261 -17.89 -7.12 -11.02
N SER A 262 -17.60 -7.39 -12.30
CA SER A 262 -17.85 -8.71 -12.89
C SER A 262 -16.79 -9.71 -12.40
N LEU A 263 -17.21 -10.96 -12.18
CA LEU A 263 -16.34 -12.05 -11.76
C LEU A 263 -16.25 -13.12 -12.84
N GLU A 264 -15.08 -13.73 -12.97
CA GLU A 264 -14.84 -14.86 -13.87
C GLU A 264 -14.46 -16.09 -13.04
N GLN A 265 -15.40 -16.99 -12.68
CA GLN A 265 -15.18 -18.19 -11.84
C GLN A 265 -13.87 -18.20 -11.02
N GLU A 266 -13.91 -17.62 -9.83
CA GLU A 266 -12.74 -17.37 -9.00
C GLU A 266 -12.84 -18.19 -7.72
N ASN A 267 -11.70 -18.57 -7.13
CA ASN A 267 -11.71 -19.35 -5.89
C ASN A 267 -11.59 -18.42 -4.67
N GLU A 268 -10.66 -17.46 -4.69
CA GLU A 268 -10.46 -16.51 -3.59
C GLU A 268 -10.17 -15.08 -4.07
N LEU A 269 -10.71 -14.13 -3.32
CA LEU A 269 -10.57 -12.69 -3.53
C LEU A 269 -9.97 -12.02 -2.30
N GLU A 270 -9.11 -11.05 -2.57
CA GLU A 270 -8.62 -10.10 -1.60
C GLU A 270 -9.02 -8.69 -2.02
N ALA A 271 -9.89 -8.04 -1.23
CA ALA A 271 -10.22 -6.63 -1.38
C ALA A 271 -9.51 -5.83 -0.30
N ILE A 272 -8.82 -4.76 -0.70
CA ILE A 272 -8.09 -3.86 0.19
C ILE A 272 -8.47 -2.41 -0.13
N ILE A 273 -8.58 -1.60 0.92
CA ILE A 273 -8.66 -0.15 0.83
C ILE A 273 -7.92 0.43 2.02
N TYR A 274 -7.28 1.57 1.86
CA TYR A 274 -6.64 2.25 2.97
C TYR A 274 -7.60 3.26 3.56
N ILE A 275 -7.61 3.37 4.89
CA ILE A 275 -8.50 4.24 5.62
C ILE A 275 -7.74 5.10 6.61
N ARG A 276 -8.20 6.34 6.81
CA ARG A 276 -7.75 7.25 7.87
C ARG A 276 -8.97 7.81 8.56
N THR A 277 -8.89 8.06 9.87
CA THR A 277 -10.04 8.58 10.62
C THR A 277 -9.69 9.75 11.51
N GLU A 278 -10.68 10.60 11.72
CA GLU A 278 -10.65 11.66 12.72
C GLU A 278 -11.94 11.69 13.51
N GLN A 279 -11.82 11.48 14.83
CA GLN A 279 -12.92 11.51 15.80
C GLN A 279 -14.10 10.61 15.42
N LEU A 280 -13.83 9.46 14.80
CA LEU A 280 -14.85 8.50 14.41
C LEU A 280 -15.48 7.87 15.66
N ARG A 281 -16.79 7.97 15.83
CA ARG A 281 -17.48 7.53 17.06
C ARG A 281 -18.95 7.26 16.81
N THR A 282 -19.53 6.41 17.65
CA THR A 282 -20.97 6.17 17.67
C THR A 282 -21.70 7.22 18.48
N GLU A 283 -22.78 7.75 17.93
CA GLU A 283 -23.72 8.63 18.61
C GLU A 283 -25.13 8.02 18.53
N HIS A 284 -25.88 8.05 19.63
CA HIS A 284 -27.27 7.59 19.69
C HIS A 284 -27.48 6.14 19.18
N GLN A 285 -28.25 5.98 18.09
CA GLN A 285 -28.61 4.70 17.47
C GLN A 285 -27.59 4.21 16.42
N GLN A 286 -26.43 4.86 16.32
CA GLN A 286 -25.34 4.41 15.44
C GLN A 286 -24.68 3.15 16.01
N GLU A 287 -24.17 2.30 15.12
CA GLU A 287 -23.49 1.06 15.48
C GLU A 287 -21.98 1.20 15.26
N ALA A 288 -21.17 0.57 16.12
CA ALA A 288 -19.70 0.67 16.06
C ALA A 288 -19.10 0.16 14.74
N THR A 289 -19.81 -0.72 14.04
CA THR A 289 -19.43 -1.30 12.74
C THR A 289 -19.86 -0.47 11.54
N GLY A 290 -20.49 0.70 11.77
CA GLY A 290 -21.08 1.53 10.71
C GLY A 290 -20.08 2.12 9.72
N ALA A 291 -18.79 2.18 10.06
CA ALA A 291 -17.72 2.50 9.12
C ALA A 291 -17.09 1.20 8.60
N SER A 292 -17.28 0.87 7.33
CA SER A 292 -16.88 -0.44 6.81
C SER A 292 -16.70 -0.48 5.29
N MET A 293 -16.02 -1.53 4.85
CA MET A 293 -16.05 -2.06 3.50
C MET A 293 -16.84 -3.37 3.53
N SER A 294 -17.64 -3.62 2.50
CA SER A 294 -18.37 -4.89 2.36
C SER A 294 -18.40 -5.40 0.91
N LEU A 295 -18.43 -6.72 0.78
CA LEU A 295 -18.55 -7.45 -0.49
C LEU A 295 -19.83 -8.29 -0.45
N THR A 296 -20.75 -8.03 -1.38
CA THR A 296 -21.95 -8.85 -1.57
C THR A 296 -21.91 -9.48 -2.95
N PHE A 297 -22.00 -10.80 -3.02
CA PHE A 297 -21.92 -11.56 -4.27
C PHE A 297 -23.30 -11.76 -4.87
N TYR A 298 -23.39 -11.77 -6.19
CA TYR A 298 -24.61 -11.94 -6.94
C TYR A 298 -24.43 -12.97 -8.06
N ASP A 299 -25.46 -13.75 -8.34
CA ASP A 299 -25.52 -14.65 -9.50
C ASP A 299 -25.80 -13.89 -10.82
N GLN A 300 -25.94 -14.63 -11.92
CA GLN A 300 -26.22 -14.06 -13.25
C GLN A 300 -27.60 -13.40 -13.35
N ASP A 301 -28.54 -13.80 -12.49
CA ASP A 301 -29.91 -13.27 -12.43
C ASP A 301 -30.01 -12.03 -11.52
N GLY A 302 -28.90 -11.67 -10.86
CA GLY A 302 -28.84 -10.54 -9.93
C GLY A 302 -29.39 -10.85 -8.54
N ASN A 303 -29.49 -12.12 -8.14
CA ASN A 303 -29.83 -12.51 -6.78
C ASN A 303 -28.58 -12.61 -5.92
N PRO A 304 -28.62 -12.18 -4.64
CA PRO A 304 -27.48 -12.32 -3.75
C PRO A 304 -27.19 -13.79 -3.46
N VAL A 305 -25.92 -14.17 -3.49
CA VAL A 305 -25.45 -15.52 -3.20
C VAL A 305 -24.41 -15.50 -2.07
N GLY A 306 -24.52 -16.46 -1.14
CA GLY A 306 -23.66 -16.52 0.03
C GLY A 306 -23.88 -15.39 1.04
N ALA A 307 -23.00 -15.31 2.04
CA ALA A 307 -23.04 -14.27 3.06
C ALA A 307 -22.23 -13.04 2.62
N THR A 308 -22.76 -11.84 2.88
CA THR A 308 -22.00 -10.59 2.76
C THR A 308 -20.78 -10.63 3.67
N GLN A 309 -19.63 -10.31 3.10
CA GLN A 309 -18.39 -10.17 3.86
C GLN A 309 -18.21 -8.71 4.22
N THR A 310 -17.90 -8.41 5.47
CA THR A 310 -17.74 -7.04 5.95
C THR A 310 -16.54 -6.96 6.87
N ASN A 311 -15.73 -5.90 6.69
CA ASN A 311 -14.73 -5.51 7.66
C ASN A 311 -14.95 -4.05 8.04
N SER A 312 -14.88 -3.76 9.34
CA SER A 312 -15.19 -2.44 9.90
C SER A 312 -13.93 -1.73 10.38
N ALA A 313 -13.89 -0.43 10.11
CA ALA A 313 -12.92 0.49 10.67
C ALA A 313 -13.06 0.53 12.20
N ARG A 314 -11.94 0.63 12.92
CA ARG A 314 -11.98 0.93 14.35
C ARG A 314 -12.46 2.37 14.57
N LEU A 315 -13.07 2.63 15.73
CA LEU A 315 -13.43 3.99 16.14
C LEU A 315 -12.21 4.76 16.67
N GLY A 316 -12.31 6.08 16.70
CA GLY A 316 -11.27 7.01 17.15
C GLY A 316 -10.59 7.76 16.00
N SER A 317 -9.38 8.25 16.28
CA SER A 317 -8.51 8.90 15.30
C SER A 317 -7.26 8.07 15.11
N TYR A 318 -6.92 7.78 13.86
CA TYR A 318 -5.68 7.13 13.48
C TYR A 318 -5.32 7.48 12.04
N ASP A 319 -4.04 7.37 11.74
CA ASP A 319 -3.51 7.60 10.40
C ASP A 319 -3.81 6.43 9.46
N TRP A 320 -3.43 6.55 8.19
CA TRP A 320 -3.69 5.54 7.17
C TRP A 320 -3.32 4.12 7.59
N GLU A 321 -4.28 3.20 7.50
CA GLU A 321 -4.10 1.76 7.70
C GLU A 321 -4.99 0.96 6.73
N PRO A 322 -4.63 -0.28 6.38
CA PRO A 322 -5.44 -1.08 5.46
C PRO A 322 -6.69 -1.66 6.14
N LEU A 323 -7.81 -1.60 5.43
CA LEU A 323 -9.03 -2.36 5.69
C LEU A 323 -9.14 -3.47 4.63
N LEU A 324 -9.25 -4.72 5.09
CA LEU A 324 -9.05 -5.90 4.24
C LEU A 324 -10.20 -6.90 4.34
N ILE A 325 -10.63 -7.46 3.23
CA ILE A 325 -11.49 -8.64 3.18
C ILE A 325 -10.80 -9.71 2.33
N LYS A 326 -10.57 -10.88 2.93
CA LYS A 326 -10.18 -12.11 2.24
C LYS A 326 -11.36 -13.06 2.25
N THR A 327 -11.77 -13.57 1.10
CA THR A 327 -12.95 -14.43 1.02
C THR A 327 -12.93 -15.33 -0.19
N SER A 328 -13.51 -16.52 -0.05
CA SER A 328 -13.78 -17.40 -1.18
C SER A 328 -15.02 -16.94 -1.93
N VAL A 329 -14.98 -16.95 -3.26
CA VAL A 329 -16.14 -16.56 -4.05
C VAL A 329 -17.21 -17.64 -3.97
N PRO A 330 -18.47 -17.31 -3.58
CA PRO A 330 -19.54 -18.28 -3.51
C PRO A 330 -19.81 -18.95 -4.87
N THR A 331 -20.10 -20.25 -4.85
CA THR A 331 -20.47 -20.98 -6.07
C THR A 331 -21.67 -20.32 -6.76
N GLY A 332 -21.54 -20.05 -8.06
CA GLY A 332 -22.59 -19.41 -8.86
C GLY A 332 -22.52 -17.87 -8.88
N ALA A 333 -21.63 -17.24 -8.13
CA ALA A 333 -21.43 -15.80 -8.22
C ALA A 333 -20.87 -15.40 -9.60
N ALA A 334 -21.50 -14.40 -10.21
CA ALA A 334 -21.10 -13.78 -11.47
C ALA A 334 -20.65 -12.32 -11.29
N ALA A 335 -21.02 -11.69 -10.18
CA ALA A 335 -20.61 -10.34 -9.84
C ALA A 335 -20.40 -10.17 -8.33
N VAL A 336 -19.64 -9.15 -7.97
CA VAL A 336 -19.53 -8.64 -6.60
C VAL A 336 -19.89 -7.16 -6.57
N LYS A 337 -20.77 -6.78 -5.64
CA LYS A 337 -20.99 -5.39 -5.28
C LYS A 337 -20.12 -5.03 -4.09
N VAL A 338 -19.24 -4.07 -4.31
CA VAL A 338 -18.45 -3.43 -3.25
C VAL A 338 -19.26 -2.29 -2.67
N SER A 339 -19.29 -2.16 -1.35
CA SER A 339 -19.88 -1.01 -0.66
C SER A 339 -18.94 -0.46 0.39
N LEU A 340 -18.63 0.84 0.27
CA LEU A 340 -17.84 1.63 1.20
C LEU A 340 -18.80 2.55 1.96
N THR A 341 -18.83 2.46 3.29
CA THR A 341 -19.85 3.16 4.09
C THR A 341 -19.24 3.79 5.33
N SER A 342 -19.79 4.94 5.75
CA SER A 342 -19.63 5.48 7.10
C SER A 342 -20.99 5.90 7.66
N ALA A 343 -21.54 5.08 8.55
CA ALA A 343 -22.79 5.30 9.26
C ALA A 343 -22.59 5.69 10.74
N VAL A 344 -21.51 6.43 11.01
CA VAL A 344 -21.08 6.89 12.33
C VAL A 344 -20.64 8.36 12.25
N SER A 345 -20.58 9.04 13.39
CA SER A 345 -20.12 10.43 13.48
C SER A 345 -18.59 10.53 13.36
N GLY A 346 -18.09 11.66 12.87
CA GLY A 346 -16.66 11.91 12.62
C GLY A 346 -16.32 11.97 11.14
N THR A 347 -15.03 11.92 10.82
CA THR A 347 -14.52 11.90 9.45
C THR A 347 -13.80 10.59 9.15
N LEU A 348 -14.07 10.03 7.98
CA LEU A 348 -13.40 8.85 7.44
C LEU A 348 -12.93 9.17 6.01
N TRP A 349 -11.63 9.01 5.78
CA TRP A 349 -11.05 9.05 4.43
C TRP A 349 -10.75 7.63 3.98
N MET A 350 -10.96 7.36 2.69
CA MET A 350 -10.68 6.09 2.07
C MET A 350 -9.96 6.29 0.74
N ASP A 351 -8.96 5.46 0.44
CA ASP A 351 -8.14 5.60 -0.75
C ASP A 351 -7.52 4.27 -1.20
N GLY A 352 -7.10 4.21 -2.46
CA GLY A 352 -6.34 3.09 -3.03
C GLY A 352 -7.10 1.75 -3.00
N PHE A 353 -8.40 1.75 -3.35
CA PHE A 353 -9.17 0.51 -3.39
C PHE A 353 -8.62 -0.43 -4.46
N GLN A 354 -8.40 -1.69 -4.11
CA GLN A 354 -8.03 -2.74 -5.04
C GLN A 354 -8.78 -4.02 -4.69
N ILE A 355 -9.09 -4.81 -5.70
CA ILE A 355 -9.53 -6.19 -5.52
C ILE A 355 -8.71 -7.08 -6.46
N ARG A 356 -8.10 -8.10 -5.90
CA ARG A 356 -7.20 -9.01 -6.62
C ARG A 356 -7.51 -10.46 -6.29
N ARG A 357 -7.19 -11.34 -7.23
CA ARG A 357 -7.29 -12.80 -7.05
C ARG A 357 -6.21 -13.26 -6.08
N SER A 358 -6.60 -14.03 -5.06
CA SER A 358 -5.68 -14.62 -4.07
C SER A 358 -5.63 -16.14 -4.17
N TYR A 359 -4.69 -16.74 -3.45
CA TYR A 359 -4.62 -18.20 -3.25
C TYR A 359 -5.83 -18.72 -2.50
#